data_AF-A0A5M3MRV3-F1
#
_entry.id   AF-A0A5M3MRV3-F1
#
_cell.length_a   1.000
_cell.length_b   1.000
_cell.length_c   1.000
_cell.angle_alpha   90.00
_cell.angle_beta   90.00
_cell.angle_gamma   90.00
#
_symmetry.space_group_name_H-M   'P 1'
#
loop_
_entity.id
_entity.type
_entity.pdbx_description
1 polymer ?
#
loop_
_entity_poly.entity_id
_entity_poly.type
_entity_poly.pdbx_seq_one_letter_code
_entity_poly.pdbx_strand_id
1 'polypeptide(L)'
;MFPSHRDVVRPPVPVLPGAAHDLLLDPLGVRVDANGEVVLSMCSVCKRDLSKSKLPRLALANNNYLGPVPAELHDLTVVEEAMIALCRPKTCIVQLSDPQETAPISHATANLRSKNYSIGPIATCLPASTEDITTMICVLFVGSTPPTAEWMQTHAKPLLVRREKVRAALQWLKRNNHHYRHIQIDDIVINNLPVSGILP
;
A
#
# COMPACT_ATOMS: atom_id res chain seq x y z
N MET A 1 -17.95 -18.11 -6.35
CA MET A 1 -18.50 -17.41 -7.53
C MET A 1 -18.38 -15.92 -7.23
N PHE A 2 -17.32 -15.27 -7.72
CA PHE A 2 -17.11 -13.83 -7.47
C PHE A 2 -18.20 -13.04 -8.23
N PRO A 3 -18.92 -12.10 -7.59
CA PRO A 3 -19.93 -11.32 -8.28
C PRO A 3 -19.28 -10.53 -9.40
N SER A 4 -19.92 -10.48 -10.58
CA SER A 4 -19.40 -9.76 -11.73
C SER A 4 -19.18 -8.28 -11.37
N HIS A 5 -17.94 -7.81 -11.48
CA HIS A 5 -17.48 -6.42 -11.27
C HIS A 5 -18.09 -5.43 -12.30
N ARG A 6 -19.42 -5.32 -12.37
CA ARG A 6 -20.09 -4.44 -13.34
C ARG A 6 -20.19 -2.99 -12.88
N ASP A 7 -19.98 -2.71 -11.59
CA ASP A 7 -20.15 -1.37 -11.02
C ASP A 7 -18.84 -0.65 -10.67
N VAL A 8 -17.68 -1.19 -11.08
CA VAL A 8 -16.39 -0.52 -10.85
C VAL A 8 -16.13 0.46 -11.99
N VAL A 9 -16.27 1.76 -11.69
CA VAL A 9 -15.84 2.82 -12.59
C VAL A 9 -14.34 2.64 -12.85
N ARG A 10 -13.96 2.45 -14.12
CA ARG A 10 -12.53 2.33 -14.45
C ARG A 10 -11.83 3.65 -14.19
N PRO A 11 -10.64 3.64 -13.60
CA PRO A 11 -9.86 4.86 -13.43
C PRO A 11 -9.56 5.47 -14.81
N PRO A 12 -9.55 6.81 -14.93
CA PRO A 12 -9.20 7.47 -16.17
C PRO A 12 -7.78 7.09 -16.57
N VAL A 13 -7.62 6.62 -17.81
CA VAL A 13 -6.32 6.23 -18.37
C VAL A 13 -5.43 7.48 -18.49
N PRO A 14 -4.12 7.41 -18.20
CA PRO A 14 -3.23 8.54 -18.38
C PRO A 14 -3.20 8.97 -19.85
N VAL A 15 -3.38 10.27 -20.11
CA VAL A 15 -3.25 10.83 -21.45
C VAL A 15 -1.78 10.98 -21.78
N LEU A 16 -1.33 10.33 -22.85
CA LEU A 16 0.08 10.35 -23.29
C LEU A 16 0.26 11.25 -24.52
N PRO A 17 1.46 11.83 -24.70
CA PRO A 17 1.74 12.71 -25.83
C PRO A 17 1.89 11.94 -27.14
N GLY A 18 1.54 12.60 -28.25
CA GLY A 18 1.86 12.18 -29.61
C GLY A 18 1.30 10.81 -29.99
N ALA A 19 2.12 9.99 -30.65
CA ALA A 19 1.75 8.66 -31.14
C ALA A 19 1.39 7.64 -30.02
N ALA A 20 1.64 7.97 -28.75
CA ALA A 20 1.33 7.10 -27.62
C ALA A 20 -0.05 7.36 -26.98
N HIS A 21 -0.85 8.30 -27.49
CA HIS A 21 -2.13 8.70 -26.87
C HIS A 21 -3.12 7.55 -26.63
N ASP A 22 -3.11 6.52 -27.48
CA ASP A 22 -3.99 5.34 -27.36
C ASP A 22 -3.35 4.18 -26.57
N LEU A 23 -2.13 4.35 -26.06
CA LEU A 23 -1.41 3.31 -25.33
C LEU A 23 -1.57 3.46 -23.82
N LEU A 24 -1.77 2.34 -23.13
CA LEU A 24 -1.75 2.30 -21.67
C LEU A 24 -0.32 2.08 -21.16
N LEU A 25 0.44 3.18 -21.06
CA LEU A 25 1.82 3.20 -20.55
C LEU A 25 1.92 4.03 -19.28
N ASP A 26 2.95 3.75 -18.50
CA ASP A 26 3.31 4.59 -17.36
C ASP A 26 3.86 5.93 -17.87
N PRO A 27 3.27 7.09 -17.48
CA PRO A 27 3.74 8.40 -17.92
C PRO A 27 5.22 8.67 -17.62
N LEU A 28 5.79 8.10 -16.54
CA LEU A 28 7.20 8.26 -16.22
C LEU A 28 8.13 7.56 -17.22
N GLY A 29 7.61 6.56 -17.92
CA GLY A 29 8.30 5.85 -18.99
C GLY A 29 8.21 6.51 -20.36
N VAL A 30 7.44 7.59 -20.51
CA VAL A 30 7.19 8.25 -21.79
C VAL A 30 7.84 9.63 -21.79
N ARG A 31 8.73 9.87 -22.76
CA ARG A 31 9.32 11.19 -23.00
C ARG A 31 9.21 11.56 -24.48
N VAL A 32 9.15 12.84 -24.77
CA VAL A 32 9.24 13.36 -26.13
C VAL A 32 10.64 13.93 -26.30
N ASP A 33 11.35 13.54 -27.35
CA ASP A 33 12.68 14.06 -27.64
C ASP A 33 12.63 15.45 -28.31
N ALA A 34 13.79 16.02 -28.62
CA ALA A 34 13.89 17.33 -29.27
C ALA A 34 13.30 17.37 -30.70
N ASN A 35 13.11 16.22 -31.32
CA ASN A 35 12.55 16.09 -32.67
C ASN A 35 11.03 15.88 -32.66
N GLY A 36 10.42 15.77 -31.47
CA GLY A 36 9.00 15.46 -31.32
C GLY A 36 8.68 13.96 -31.37
N GLU A 37 9.69 13.08 -31.36
CA GLU A 37 9.49 11.64 -31.33
C GLU A 37 9.26 11.14 -29.89
N VAL A 38 8.34 10.18 -29.77
CA VAL A 38 8.03 9.55 -28.48
C VAL A 38 9.04 8.46 -28.19
N VAL A 39 9.82 8.65 -27.12
CA VAL A 39 10.81 7.69 -26.64
C VAL A 39 10.28 6.98 -25.39
N LEU A 40 10.31 5.65 -25.42
CA LEU A 40 9.87 4.81 -24.30
C LEU A 40 11.05 4.29 -23.49
N SER A 41 11.00 4.53 -22.18
CA SER A 41 11.91 3.96 -21.19
C SER A 41 11.22 2.78 -20.51
N MET A 42 11.80 1.58 -20.62
CA MET A 42 11.24 0.36 -20.03
C MET A 42 12.33 -0.50 -19.40
N CYS A 43 11.98 -1.30 -18.40
CA CYS A 43 12.91 -2.22 -17.77
C CYS A 43 13.30 -3.37 -18.72
N SER A 44 14.39 -4.07 -18.39
CA SER A 44 14.88 -5.21 -19.18
C SER A 44 13.86 -6.36 -19.30
N VAL A 45 13.02 -6.55 -18.29
CA VAL A 45 11.96 -7.57 -18.28
C VAL A 45 10.89 -7.23 -19.31
N CYS A 46 10.37 -5.99 -19.29
CA CYS A 46 9.39 -5.54 -20.28
C CYS A 46 9.95 -5.60 -21.70
N LYS A 47 11.19 -5.15 -21.91
CA LYS A 47 11.85 -5.22 -23.22
C LYS A 47 11.98 -6.65 -23.76
N ARG A 48 12.33 -7.61 -22.90
CA ARG A 48 12.49 -9.03 -23.26
C ARG A 48 11.17 -9.70 -23.61
N ASP A 49 10.09 -9.36 -22.93
CA ASP A 49 8.77 -9.93 -23.21
C ASP A 49 8.19 -9.32 -24.49
N LEU A 50 8.29 -8.00 -24.65
CA LEU A 50 7.82 -7.29 -25.84
C LEU A 50 8.59 -7.68 -27.11
N SER A 51 9.91 -7.94 -27.03
CA SER A 51 10.68 -8.43 -28.18
C SER A 51 10.23 -9.81 -28.67
N LYS A 52 9.51 -10.56 -27.83
CA LYS A 52 8.89 -11.85 -28.17
C LYS A 52 7.40 -11.70 -28.51
N SER A 53 6.91 -10.49 -28.72
CA SER A 53 5.48 -10.17 -28.90
C SER A 53 4.60 -10.71 -27.76
N LYS A 54 5.14 -10.74 -26.53
CA LYS A 54 4.40 -11.15 -25.32
C LYS A 54 4.16 -9.93 -24.44
N LEU A 55 2.94 -9.81 -23.94
CA LEU A 55 2.58 -8.76 -22.99
C LEU A 55 3.25 -9.05 -21.63
N PRO A 56 4.07 -8.13 -21.09
CA PRO A 56 4.71 -8.34 -19.79
C PRO A 56 3.66 -8.60 -18.72
N ARG A 57 3.90 -9.56 -17.82
CA ARG A 57 2.94 -9.95 -16.78
C ARG A 57 2.47 -8.77 -15.91
N LEU A 58 3.36 -7.83 -15.61
CA LEU A 58 3.08 -6.65 -14.80
C LEU A 58 2.68 -5.41 -15.62
N ALA A 59 2.38 -5.58 -16.91
CA ALA A 59 1.91 -4.47 -17.73
C ALA A 59 0.60 -3.90 -17.17
N LEU A 60 0.43 -2.58 -17.28
CA LEU A 60 -0.80 -1.88 -16.89
C LEU A 60 -2.03 -2.45 -17.61
N ALA A 61 -1.85 -2.87 -18.87
CA ALA A 61 -2.84 -3.54 -19.71
C ALA A 61 -3.38 -4.87 -19.16
N ASN A 62 -2.68 -5.52 -18.21
CA ASN A 62 -3.16 -6.74 -17.56
C ASN A 62 -4.11 -6.46 -16.38
N ASN A 63 -4.96 -5.43 -16.48
CA ASN A 63 -5.82 -4.95 -15.39
C ASN A 63 -5.04 -4.57 -14.11
N ASN A 64 -3.77 -4.18 -14.26
CA ASN A 64 -2.93 -3.74 -13.15
C ASN A 64 -3.00 -2.22 -12.92
N TYR A 65 -3.66 -1.48 -13.82
CA TYR A 65 -3.87 -0.05 -13.65
C TYR A 65 -5.04 0.23 -12.69
N LEU A 66 -4.71 0.74 -11.50
CA LEU A 66 -5.69 1.08 -10.46
C LEU A 66 -6.00 2.59 -10.40
N GLY A 67 -5.33 3.40 -11.22
CA GLY A 67 -5.43 4.86 -11.15
C GLY A 67 -4.52 5.49 -10.11
N PRO A 68 -4.60 6.82 -9.93
CA PRO A 68 -3.88 7.53 -8.88
C PRO A 68 -4.42 7.13 -7.51
N VAL A 69 -3.53 7.03 -6.52
CA VAL A 69 -3.91 6.80 -5.13
C VAL A 69 -4.57 8.07 -4.57
N PRO A 70 -5.79 7.99 -4.01
CA PRO A 70 -6.46 9.13 -3.36
C PRO A 70 -5.63 9.71 -2.22
N ALA A 71 -5.76 11.01 -1.96
CA ALA A 71 -4.97 11.70 -0.92
C ALA A 71 -5.19 11.11 0.49
N GLU A 72 -6.40 10.64 0.78
CA GLU A 72 -6.77 10.02 2.05
C GLU A 72 -6.07 8.68 2.26
N LEU A 73 -5.81 7.95 1.18
CA LEU A 73 -5.14 6.64 1.19
C LEU A 73 -3.64 6.74 0.90
N HIS A 74 -3.15 7.92 0.54
CA HIS A 74 -1.74 8.14 0.26
C HIS A 74 -0.91 8.18 1.55
N ASP A 75 0.32 7.63 1.52
CA ASP A 75 1.26 7.61 2.65
C ASP A 75 0.67 6.97 3.92
N LEU A 76 -0.24 5.99 3.82
CA LEU A 76 -0.64 5.22 5.00
C LEU A 76 0.52 4.35 5.48
N THR A 77 0.68 4.22 6.80
CA THR A 77 1.66 3.32 7.39
C THR A 77 1.14 1.88 7.40
N VAL A 78 2.02 0.91 7.64
CA VAL A 78 1.64 -0.51 7.75
C VAL A 78 0.59 -0.70 8.85
N VAL A 79 0.72 0.03 9.96
CA VAL A 79 -0.25 -0.03 11.05
C VAL A 79 -1.58 0.59 10.65
N GLU A 80 -1.57 1.77 10.02
CA GLU A 80 -2.80 2.43 9.55
C GLU A 80 -3.54 1.56 8.51
N GLU A 81 -2.81 0.94 7.58
CA GLU A 81 -3.37 -0.02 6.62
C GLU A 81 -3.98 -1.23 7.32
N ALA A 82 -3.29 -1.82 8.31
CA ALA A 82 -3.80 -2.94 9.08
C ALA A 82 -5.07 -2.57 9.88
N MET A 83 -5.12 -1.35 10.43
CA MET A 83 -6.26 -0.84 11.18
C MET A 83 -7.53 -0.70 10.33
N ILE A 84 -7.38 -0.33 9.06
CA ILE A 84 -8.51 -0.13 8.15
C ILE A 84 -8.81 -1.35 7.29
N ALA A 85 -8.05 -2.44 7.39
CA ALA A 85 -8.24 -3.62 6.56
C ALA A 85 -9.51 -4.41 6.93
N LEU A 86 -10.34 -4.72 5.92
CA LEU A 86 -11.48 -5.64 6.04
C LEU A 86 -11.06 -7.06 6.39
N CYS A 87 -9.98 -7.53 5.78
CA CYS A 87 -9.41 -8.86 6.01
C CYS A 87 -8.06 -8.68 6.66
N ARG A 88 -7.93 -9.20 7.88
CA ARG A 88 -6.73 -9.02 8.70
C ARG A 88 -5.83 -10.25 8.59
N PRO A 89 -4.52 -10.09 8.29
CA PRO A 89 -3.58 -11.20 8.40
C PRO A 89 -3.40 -11.58 9.88
N LYS A 90 -3.27 -12.88 10.20
CA LYS A 90 -3.04 -13.28 11.60
C LYS A 90 -1.72 -12.73 12.17
N THR A 91 -0.72 -12.47 11.31
CA THR A 91 0.57 -11.89 11.72
C THR A 91 1.19 -11.08 10.60
N CYS A 92 1.73 -9.90 10.94
CA CYS A 92 2.54 -9.03 10.09
C CYS A 92 3.93 -8.92 10.74
N ILE A 93 5.01 -9.16 9.99
CA ILE A 93 6.38 -9.04 10.49
C ILE A 93 7.01 -7.77 9.91
N VAL A 94 7.35 -6.85 10.79
CA VAL A 94 8.07 -5.62 10.45
C VAL A 94 9.51 -5.78 10.90
N GLN A 95 10.42 -5.92 9.93
CA GLN A 95 11.86 -5.97 10.21
C GLN A 95 12.44 -4.56 10.19
N LEU A 96 13.08 -4.19 11.28
CA LEU A 96 13.80 -2.92 11.46
C LEU A 96 15.29 -3.24 11.60
N SER A 97 16.13 -2.60 10.78
CA SER A 97 17.59 -2.81 10.74
C SER A 97 18.34 -1.53 11.08
N ASP A 98 19.47 -1.67 11.77
CA ASP A 98 20.36 -0.56 12.10
C ASP A 98 21.06 -0.02 10.82
N PRO A 99 21.06 1.31 10.58
CA PRO A 99 21.80 1.91 9.46
C PRO A 99 23.32 1.66 9.46
N GLN A 100 23.93 1.25 10.59
CA GLN A 100 25.38 1.08 10.69
C GLN A 100 25.93 -0.25 10.14
N GLU A 101 25.08 -1.23 9.82
CA GLU A 101 25.54 -2.40 9.09
C GLU A 101 25.62 -2.08 7.58
N THR A 102 26.81 -2.29 7.01
CA THR A 102 27.21 -2.02 5.61
C THR A 102 26.51 -2.90 4.56
N ALA A 103 25.32 -3.44 4.86
CA ALA A 103 24.48 -4.14 3.92
C ALA A 103 23.40 -3.19 3.36
N PRO A 104 23.24 -3.07 2.03
CA PRO A 104 22.33 -2.12 1.42
C PRO A 104 20.90 -2.61 1.55
N ILE A 105 20.24 -2.31 2.67
CA ILE A 105 18.77 -2.41 2.78
C ILE A 105 18.25 -1.20 3.54
N SER A 106 18.28 -0.07 2.84
CA SER A 106 17.26 0.96 3.04
C SER A 106 15.89 0.29 2.92
N HIS A 107 14.91 0.76 3.68
CA HIS A 107 13.54 0.21 3.81
C HIS A 107 13.42 -0.89 4.87
N ALA A 108 12.79 -0.52 6.00
CA ALA A 108 12.04 -1.44 6.82
C ALA A 108 11.19 -2.30 5.88
N THR A 109 11.62 -3.53 5.64
CA THR A 109 10.98 -4.40 4.66
C THR A 109 9.92 -5.15 5.43
N ALA A 110 8.67 -4.68 5.35
CA ALA A 110 7.52 -5.43 5.82
C ALA A 110 7.37 -6.67 4.93
N ASN A 111 8.04 -7.75 5.31
CA ASN A 111 7.92 -9.03 4.63
C ASN A 111 6.63 -9.70 5.10
N LEU A 112 5.52 -9.40 4.42
CA LEU A 112 4.25 -10.08 4.64
C LEU A 112 4.35 -11.53 4.14
N ARG A 113 4.91 -12.41 4.97
CA ARG A 113 4.93 -13.86 4.71
C ARG A 113 3.58 -14.46 5.08
N SER A 114 2.61 -14.31 4.19
CA SER A 114 1.34 -15.04 4.28
C SER A 114 1.57 -16.51 3.89
N LYS A 115 1.87 -17.38 4.86
CA LYS A 115 1.64 -18.83 4.68
C LYS A 115 0.12 -19.08 4.75
N ASN A 116 -0.36 -20.13 4.09
CA ASN A 116 -1.78 -20.47 3.96
C ASN A 116 -2.49 -20.49 5.34
N TYR A 117 -3.29 -19.48 5.64
CA TYR A 117 -4.11 -19.43 6.85
C TYR A 117 -5.57 -19.11 6.50
N SER A 118 -6.49 -19.64 7.31
CA SER A 118 -7.90 -19.28 7.26
C SER A 118 -8.03 -17.75 7.40
N ILE A 119 -8.61 -17.12 6.37
CA ILE A 119 -8.98 -15.70 6.41
C ILE A 119 -9.94 -15.56 7.61
N GLY A 120 -9.62 -14.66 8.54
CA GLY A 120 -10.52 -14.34 9.65
C GLY A 120 -11.86 -13.81 9.13
N PRO A 121 -12.87 -13.64 9.99
CA PRO A 121 -14.13 -13.01 9.59
C PRO A 121 -13.86 -11.62 9.00
N ILE A 122 -14.56 -11.28 7.93
CA ILE A 122 -14.51 -9.95 7.32
C ILE A 122 -14.99 -8.94 8.37
N ALA A 123 -14.17 -7.93 8.65
CA ALA A 123 -14.49 -6.93 9.66
C ALA A 123 -15.75 -6.15 9.26
N THR A 124 -16.73 -6.10 10.16
CA THR A 124 -17.93 -5.28 10.02
C THR A 124 -17.83 -3.96 10.81
N CYS A 125 -16.83 -3.83 11.68
CA CYS A 125 -16.53 -2.64 12.46
C CYS A 125 -15.04 -2.29 12.33
N LEU A 126 -14.73 -1.02 12.08
CA LEU A 126 -13.39 -0.50 11.88
C LEU A 126 -13.22 0.87 12.55
N PRO A 127 -12.00 1.27 12.96
CA PRO A 127 -10.75 0.54 12.81
C PRO A 127 -10.62 -0.63 13.79
N ALA A 128 -9.61 -1.47 13.57
CA ALA A 128 -9.15 -2.43 14.58
C ALA A 128 -8.80 -1.73 15.90
N SER A 129 -9.01 -2.42 17.02
CA SER A 129 -8.51 -1.93 18.31
C SER A 129 -6.98 -1.91 18.31
N THR A 130 -6.39 -1.09 19.18
CA THR A 130 -4.93 -1.09 19.36
C THR A 130 -4.42 -2.45 19.84
N GLU A 131 -5.19 -3.14 20.68
CA GLU A 131 -4.87 -4.50 21.16
C GLU A 131 -4.84 -5.52 20.01
N ASP A 132 -5.86 -5.52 19.14
CA ASP A 132 -5.91 -6.41 17.97
C ASP A 132 -4.66 -6.21 17.10
N ILE A 133 -4.31 -4.96 16.82
CA ILE A 133 -3.18 -4.62 15.96
C ILE A 133 -1.85 -5.00 16.59
N THR A 134 -1.67 -4.75 17.89
CA THR A 134 -0.48 -5.16 18.63
C THR A 134 -0.29 -6.67 18.60
N THR A 135 -1.37 -7.46 18.68
CA THR A 135 -1.26 -8.93 18.56
C THR A 135 -0.89 -9.40 17.15
N MET A 136 -1.26 -8.62 16.13
CA MET A 136 -0.96 -8.93 14.73
C MET A 136 0.46 -8.53 14.33
N ILE A 137 1.01 -7.45 14.88
CA ILE A 137 2.30 -6.92 14.44
C ILE A 137 3.43 -7.46 15.32
N CYS A 138 4.33 -8.22 14.69
CA CYS A 138 5.59 -8.65 15.28
C CYS A 138 6.73 -7.78 14.75
N VAL A 139 7.39 -7.04 15.64
CA VAL A 139 8.54 -6.20 15.31
C VAL A 139 9.82 -6.98 15.57
N LEU A 140 10.64 -7.16 14.53
CA LEU A 140 11.96 -7.80 14.64
C LEU A 140 13.03 -6.73 14.47
N PHE A 141 13.81 -6.52 15.53
CA PHE A 141 15.00 -5.69 15.49
C PHE A 141 16.22 -6.54 15.17
N VAL A 142 16.92 -6.17 14.11
CA VAL A 142 18.18 -6.80 13.71
C VAL A 142 19.28 -5.77 13.94
N GLY A 143 20.05 -5.96 15.02
CA GLY A 143 21.13 -5.07 15.42
C GLY A 143 21.82 -5.53 16.70
N SER A 144 22.98 -4.93 16.98
CA SER A 144 23.84 -5.29 18.13
C SER A 144 23.29 -4.81 19.47
N THR A 145 22.39 -3.83 19.48
CA THR A 145 21.80 -3.24 20.68
C THR A 145 20.29 -3.03 20.52
N PRO A 146 19.51 -3.09 21.61
CA PRO A 146 18.10 -2.73 21.56
C PRO A 146 17.93 -1.24 21.20
N PRO A 147 16.93 -0.90 20.37
CA PRO A 147 16.70 0.47 19.92
C PRO A 147 16.27 1.38 21.09
N THR A 148 16.74 2.62 21.06
CA THR A 148 16.30 3.65 22.01
C THR A 148 14.94 4.23 21.60
N ALA A 149 14.23 4.85 22.53
CA ALA A 149 12.95 5.52 22.24
C ALA A 149 13.08 6.62 21.18
N GLU A 150 14.19 7.36 21.18
CA GLU A 150 14.52 8.39 20.18
C GLU A 150 14.76 7.78 18.79
N TRP A 151 15.45 6.63 18.74
CA TRP A 151 15.64 5.88 17.50
C TRP A 151 14.31 5.39 16.93
N MET A 152 13.40 4.88 17.78
CA MET A 152 12.07 4.45 17.33
C MET A 152 11.26 5.60 16.72
N GLN A 153 11.29 6.78 17.33
CA GLN A 153 10.57 7.95 16.80
C GLN A 153 11.07 8.40 15.42
N THR A 154 12.35 8.18 15.13
CA THR A 154 12.99 8.63 13.89
C THR A 154 12.98 7.56 12.80
N HIS A 155 13.08 6.28 13.15
CA HIS A 155 13.30 5.18 12.20
C HIS A 155 12.14 4.19 12.11
N ALA A 156 11.21 4.17 13.08
CA ALA A 156 10.05 3.28 13.08
C ALA A 156 8.80 3.91 12.44
N LYS A 157 8.96 4.73 11.38
CA LYS A 157 7.85 5.29 10.60
C LYS A 157 6.76 4.25 10.23
N PRO A 158 7.08 3.00 9.86
CA PRO A 158 6.05 2.00 9.54
C PRO A 158 5.09 1.69 10.69
N LEU A 159 5.53 1.91 11.94
CA LEU A 159 4.75 1.67 13.17
C LEU A 159 3.93 2.89 13.62
N LEU A 160 4.07 4.04 12.94
CA LEU A 160 3.35 5.26 13.28
C LEU A 160 1.86 5.12 12.95
N VAL A 161 1.00 5.60 13.83
CA VAL A 161 -0.44 5.76 13.62
C VAL A 161 -0.83 7.22 13.84
N ARG A 162 -1.54 7.77 12.86
CA ARG A 162 -2.10 9.12 12.91
C ARG A 162 -3.62 9.03 12.91
N ARG A 163 -4.26 9.48 14.00
CA ARG A 163 -5.71 9.42 14.20
C ARG A 163 -6.50 9.95 13.00
N GLU A 164 -6.15 11.15 12.54
CA GLU A 164 -6.90 11.81 11.47
C GLU A 164 -6.69 11.15 10.11
N LYS A 165 -5.55 10.49 9.88
CA LYS A 165 -5.32 9.70 8.66
C LYS A 165 -6.19 8.46 8.62
N VAL A 166 -6.28 7.72 9.73
CA VAL A 166 -7.18 6.56 9.86
C VAL A 166 -8.64 6.98 9.65
N ARG A 167 -9.06 8.09 10.29
CA ARG A 167 -10.41 8.65 10.13
C ARG A 167 -10.72 9.01 8.68
N ALA A 168 -9.85 9.78 8.04
CA ALA A 168 -10.04 10.22 6.65
C ALA A 168 -10.09 9.03 5.68
N ALA A 169 -9.18 8.06 5.85
CA ALA A 169 -9.14 6.85 5.03
C ALA A 169 -10.43 6.04 5.14
N LEU A 170 -10.94 5.78 6.36
CA LEU A 170 -12.18 5.03 6.55
C LEU A 170 -13.40 5.74 5.98
N GLN A 171 -13.51 7.05 6.18
CA GLN A 171 -14.59 7.84 5.60
C GLN A 171 -14.55 7.82 4.07
N TRP A 172 -13.36 7.94 3.49
CA TRP A 172 -13.19 7.86 2.04
C TRP A 172 -13.55 6.48 1.52
N LEU A 173 -13.07 5.42 2.16
CA LEU A 173 -13.35 4.03 1.78
C LEU A 173 -14.85 3.72 1.85
N LYS A 174 -15.53 4.11 2.92
CA LYS A 174 -16.98 3.86 3.07
C LYS A 174 -17.81 4.53 1.97
N ARG A 175 -17.39 5.72 1.52
CA ARG A 175 -18.08 6.46 0.44
C ARG A 175 -17.75 5.89 -0.96
N ASN A 176 -16.49 5.53 -1.22
CA ASN A 176 -15.99 5.26 -2.57
C ASN A 176 -15.78 3.77 -2.89
N ASN A 177 -15.63 2.91 -1.88
CA ASN A 177 -15.38 1.49 -2.05
C ASN A 177 -16.60 0.66 -1.61
N HIS A 178 -17.22 -0.04 -2.56
CA HIS A 178 -18.41 -0.84 -2.30
C HIS A 178 -18.20 -1.93 -1.24
N HIS A 179 -16.97 -2.46 -1.11
CA HIS A 179 -16.63 -3.42 -0.07
C HIS A 179 -16.68 -2.82 1.34
N TYR A 180 -16.56 -1.50 1.48
CA TYR A 180 -16.58 -0.80 2.77
C TYR A 180 -17.95 -0.19 3.11
N ARG A 181 -18.96 -0.23 2.23
CA ARG A 181 -20.25 0.42 2.49
C ARG A 181 -20.95 -0.07 3.76
N HIS A 182 -20.78 -1.36 4.08
CA HIS A 182 -21.42 -2.03 5.19
C HIS A 182 -20.68 -1.86 6.53
N ILE A 183 -19.45 -1.32 6.53
CA ILE A 183 -18.65 -1.21 7.75
C ILE A 183 -19.21 -0.13 8.67
N GLN A 184 -19.25 -0.41 9.97
CA GLN A 184 -19.46 0.60 11.01
C GLN A 184 -18.11 1.24 11.34
N ILE A 185 -18.10 2.57 11.44
CA ILE A 185 -16.90 3.31 11.85
C ILE A 185 -17.02 3.52 13.36
N ASP A 186 -16.09 2.95 14.12
CA ASP A 186 -16.02 3.08 15.57
C ASP A 186 -15.26 4.35 15.94
N ASP A 187 -16.02 5.43 16.16
CA ASP A 187 -15.46 6.71 16.57
C ASP A 187 -14.81 6.66 17.95
N ILE A 188 -15.22 5.74 18.84
CA ILE A 188 -14.62 5.60 20.17
C ILE A 188 -13.18 5.09 20.01
N VAL A 189 -12.97 4.04 19.22
CA VAL A 189 -11.63 3.53 18.92
C VAL A 189 -10.77 4.61 18.26
N ILE A 190 -11.30 5.33 17.26
CA ILE A 190 -10.55 6.41 16.59
C ILE A 190 -10.16 7.49 17.59
N ASN A 191 -11.08 7.96 18.43
CA ASN A 191 -10.82 9.02 19.39
C ASN A 191 -9.78 8.63 20.45
N ASN A 192 -9.68 7.33 20.75
CA ASN A 192 -8.69 6.77 21.67
C ASN A 192 -7.29 6.60 21.05
N LEU A 193 -7.13 6.68 19.71
CA LEU A 193 -5.80 6.63 19.08
C LEU A 193 -4.98 7.86 19.42
N PRO A 194 -3.64 7.78 19.48
CA PRO A 194 -2.80 8.97 19.58
C PRO A 194 -3.00 9.89 18.37
N VAL A 195 -2.86 11.22 18.57
CA VAL A 195 -2.90 12.19 17.45
C VAL A 195 -1.86 11.82 16.40
N SER A 196 -0.66 11.50 16.86
CA SER A 196 0.43 10.89 16.09
C SER A 196 1.30 10.13 17.09
N GLY A 197 1.44 8.81 16.96
CA GLY A 197 2.21 7.99 17.88
C GLY A 197 2.52 6.61 17.32
N ILE A 198 3.44 5.87 17.93
CA ILE A 198 3.87 4.54 17.46
C ILE A 198 3.00 3.46 18.12
N LEU A 199 2.62 2.43 17.36
CA LEU A 199 1.99 1.19 17.83
C LEU A 199 2.65 -0.03 17.16
N PRO A 200 2.94 -1.13 17.89
CA PRO A 200 3.20 -1.22 19.33
C PRO A 200 4.61 -0.73 19.73
#